data_AF-A0A522TD13-F1
#
_entry.id   AF-A0A522TD13-F1
#
_cell.length_a   1.000
_cell.length_b   1.000
_cell.length_c   1.000
_cell.angle_alpha   90.00
_cell.angle_beta   90.00
_cell.angle_gamma   90.00
#
_symmetry.space_group_name_H-M   'P 1'
#
loop_
_entity.id
_entity.type
_entity.pdbx_description
1 polymer ?
#
loop_
_entity_poly.entity_id
_entity_poly.type
_entity_poly.pdbx_seq_one_letter_code
_entity_poly.pdbx_strand_id
1 'polypeptide(L)'
;MAAPVRPRGVWILQIRPRYPPRTENLLDVMHELSLAMSLLDGVQEECTARGGLRLRAIHLRIGSLAGVSADALSFAYELASADTPLAGTRLVVEAAGSRELEIIGLEVEDDDATHAPPHHRSPAQSAAR
;
A
#
# COMPACT_ATOMS: atom_id res chain seq x y z
N MET A 1 43.03 18.19 21.67
CA MET A 1 42.75 17.86 20.24
C MET A 1 42.34 16.41 20.17
N ALA A 2 41.04 16.13 19.92
CA ALA A 2 40.51 14.96 19.22
C ALA A 2 38.99 15.12 19.14
N ALA A 3 38.49 15.32 17.92
CA ALA A 3 37.08 15.47 17.57
C ALA A 3 36.37 14.08 17.52
N PRO A 4 35.02 14.03 17.45
CA PRO A 4 34.24 12.85 17.82
C PRO A 4 34.12 11.81 16.71
N VAL A 5 34.12 10.52 17.08
CA VAL A 5 33.70 9.41 16.22
C VAL A 5 32.17 9.37 16.17
N ARG A 6 31.61 9.49 14.96
CA ARG A 6 30.18 9.24 14.69
C ARG A 6 30.00 7.78 14.24
N PRO A 7 29.17 6.97 14.89
CA PRO A 7 28.69 5.74 14.28
C PRO A 7 27.59 6.04 13.25
N ARG A 8 27.69 5.34 12.12
CA ARG A 8 26.86 5.44 10.91
C ARG A 8 25.42 5.02 11.19
N GLY A 9 24.48 5.78 10.63
CA GLY A 9 23.05 5.71 10.92
C GLY A 9 22.37 4.43 10.42
N VAL A 10 21.53 3.90 11.31
CA VAL A 10 20.33 3.15 10.97
C VAL A 10 19.19 3.99 11.54
N TRP A 11 18.37 4.57 10.67
CA TRP A 11 17.17 5.30 11.08
C TRP A 11 16.02 4.29 11.17
N ILE A 12 15.76 3.79 12.37
CA ILE A 12 14.49 3.10 12.66
C ILE A 12 13.62 4.13 13.37
N LEU A 13 12.60 4.64 12.69
CA LEU A 13 11.60 5.51 13.28
C LEU A 13 10.64 4.66 14.13
N GLN A 14 11.04 4.31 15.35
CA GLN A 14 10.14 3.68 16.33
C GLN A 14 9.28 4.78 16.98
N ILE A 15 8.13 5.06 16.39
CA ILE A 15 7.08 5.87 17.01
C ILE A 15 6.42 4.98 18.08
N ARG A 16 6.61 5.29 19.37
CA ARG A 16 5.87 4.64 20.47
C ARG A 16 4.95 5.64 21.17
N PRO A 17 3.65 5.71 20.83
CA PRO A 17 2.71 6.44 21.65
C PRO A 17 2.31 5.58 22.86
N ARG A 18 2.33 6.20 24.04
CA ARG A 18 1.81 5.62 25.28
C ARG A 18 0.39 6.17 25.47
N TYR A 19 -0.63 5.34 25.24
CA TYR A 19 -2.02 5.67 25.57
C TYR A 19 -2.72 4.51 26.31
N PRO A 20 -3.61 4.79 27.27
CA PRO A 20 -4.25 3.78 28.10
C PRO A 20 -5.40 3.08 27.36
N PRO A 21 -5.82 1.88 27.80
CA PRO A 21 -6.86 1.12 27.12
C PRO A 21 -8.25 1.60 27.56
N ARG A 22 -9.18 1.85 26.62
CA ARG A 22 -10.64 1.71 26.83
C ARG A 22 -11.46 1.97 25.55
N THR A 23 -12.09 0.89 25.09
CA THR A 23 -13.48 0.78 24.63
C THR A 23 -13.97 1.77 23.55
N GLU A 24 -13.98 1.27 22.30
CA GLU A 24 -14.88 1.62 21.19
C GLU A 24 -15.24 3.11 21.05
N ASN A 25 -14.41 3.93 20.37
CA ASN A 25 -14.77 5.33 20.09
C ASN A 25 -14.05 5.93 18.87
N LEU A 26 -14.75 6.83 18.18
CA LEU A 26 -14.40 7.62 16.98
C LEU A 26 -13.02 8.32 16.97
N LEU A 27 -12.24 8.24 18.05
CA LEU A 27 -10.88 8.75 18.20
C LEU A 27 -9.82 7.81 17.57
N ASP A 28 -10.13 6.51 17.41
CA ASP A 28 -9.25 5.55 16.73
C ASP A 28 -9.15 5.90 15.23
N VAL A 29 -10.25 6.25 14.58
CA VAL A 29 -10.22 6.65 13.15
C VAL A 29 -9.16 7.73 12.86
N MET A 30 -8.90 8.66 13.79
CA MET A 30 -7.83 9.66 13.61
C MET A 30 -6.42 9.06 13.73
N HIS A 31 -6.20 8.09 14.63
CA HIS A 31 -4.94 7.38 14.76
C HIS A 31 -4.68 6.49 13.55
N GLU A 32 -5.65 5.66 13.19
CA GLU A 32 -5.62 4.80 12.02
C GLU A 32 -5.50 5.59 10.71
N LEU A 33 -6.07 6.80 10.63
CA LEU A 33 -5.88 7.69 9.48
C LEU A 33 -4.42 8.10 9.31
N SER A 34 -3.73 8.45 10.40
CA SER A 34 -2.29 8.78 10.30
C SER A 34 -1.44 7.58 9.87
N LEU A 35 -1.81 6.36 10.30
CA LEU A 35 -1.18 5.11 9.85
C LEU A 35 -1.47 4.84 8.38
N ALA A 36 -2.72 5.00 7.94
CA ALA A 36 -3.14 4.85 6.56
C ALA A 36 -2.42 5.85 5.64
N MET A 37 -2.30 7.11 6.04
CA MET A 37 -1.55 8.13 5.30
C MET A 37 -0.07 7.74 5.15
N SER A 38 0.56 7.27 6.24
CA SER A 38 1.96 6.83 6.22
C SER A 38 2.17 5.59 5.34
N LEU A 39 1.20 4.66 5.35
CA LEU A 39 1.19 3.51 4.45
C LEU A 39 1.10 3.95 2.98
N LEU A 40 0.16 4.84 2.66
CA LEU A 40 -0.03 5.34 1.29
C LEU A 40 1.20 6.07 0.78
N ASP A 41 1.83 6.90 1.61
CA ASP A 41 3.06 7.63 1.26
C ASP A 41 4.18 6.66 0.88
N GLY A 42 4.47 5.68 1.74
CA GLY A 42 5.50 4.68 1.46
C GLY A 42 5.21 3.82 0.22
N VAL A 43 3.94 3.48 -0.02
CA VAL A 43 3.56 2.71 -1.23
C VAL A 43 3.66 3.57 -2.48
N GLN A 44 3.28 4.85 -2.42
CA GLN A 44 3.38 5.78 -3.56
C GLN A 44 4.83 6.07 -3.93
N GLU A 45 5.70 6.28 -2.94
CA GLU A 45 7.14 6.42 -3.14
C GLU A 45 7.70 5.20 -3.90
N GLU A 46 7.34 3.99 -3.45
CA GLU A 46 7.79 2.76 -4.08
C GLU A 46 7.25 2.59 -5.51
N CYS A 47 5.96 2.90 -5.73
CA CYS A 47 5.35 2.85 -7.06
C CYS A 47 6.03 3.84 -8.02
N THR A 48 6.32 5.05 -7.53
CA THR A 48 7.00 6.10 -8.30
C THR A 48 8.43 5.67 -8.65
N ALA A 49 9.17 5.12 -7.68
CA ALA A 49 10.53 4.62 -7.89
C ALA A 49 10.60 3.51 -8.95
N ARG A 50 9.50 2.75 -9.13
CA ARG A 50 9.37 1.66 -10.11
C ARG A 50 8.75 2.08 -11.45
N GLY A 51 8.60 3.38 -11.71
CA GLY A 51 8.09 3.89 -12.98
C GLY A 51 6.58 4.14 -13.01
N GLY A 52 5.94 4.37 -11.85
CA GLY A 52 4.54 4.75 -11.77
C GLY A 52 3.59 3.57 -11.91
N LEU A 53 3.85 2.48 -11.17
CA LEU A 53 3.02 1.28 -11.19
C LEU A 53 1.59 1.59 -10.74
N ARG A 54 0.61 1.02 -11.45
CA ARG A 54 -0.79 0.97 -11.01
C ARG A 54 -0.99 -0.28 -10.19
N LEU A 55 -1.59 -0.15 -9.01
CA LEU A 55 -1.84 -1.29 -8.13
C LEU A 55 -3.30 -1.74 -8.21
N ARG A 56 -3.55 -3.02 -7.94
CA ARG A 56 -4.87 -3.58 -7.64
C ARG A 56 -5.10 -3.77 -6.16
N ALA A 57 -4.06 -4.16 -5.42
CA ALA A 57 -4.17 -4.40 -3.99
C ALA A 57 -2.85 -4.19 -3.26
N ILE A 58 -2.96 -3.83 -1.98
CA ILE A 58 -1.87 -3.74 -1.02
C ILE A 58 -2.13 -4.82 0.03
N HIS A 59 -1.15 -5.71 0.22
CA HIS A 59 -1.22 -6.75 1.24
C HIS A 59 -0.47 -6.30 2.48
N LEU A 60 -1.20 -6.18 3.58
CA LEU A 60 -0.70 -5.69 4.85
C LEU A 60 -0.88 -6.76 5.92
N ARG A 61 0.20 -7.04 6.64
CA ARG A 61 0.18 -7.86 7.84
C ARG A 61 0.13 -6.97 9.06
N ILE A 62 -0.85 -7.19 9.92
CA ILE A 62 -1.03 -6.46 11.18
C ILE A 62 -0.71 -7.39 12.35
N GLY A 63 0.24 -6.97 13.18
CA GLY A 63 0.52 -7.62 14.44
C GLY A 63 -0.69 -7.57 15.38
N SER A 64 -1.15 -8.72 15.87
CA SER A 64 -2.27 -8.81 16.82
C SER A 64 -1.98 -8.11 18.16
N LEU A 65 -0.72 -7.78 18.42
CA LEU A 65 -0.26 -7.05 19.59
C LEU A 65 0.11 -5.59 19.28
N ALA A 66 -0.13 -5.12 18.04
CA ALA A 66 0.19 -3.76 17.60
C ALA A 66 -0.79 -2.71 18.12
N GLY A 67 -1.98 -3.13 18.57
CA GLY A 67 -3.02 -2.22 19.05
C GLY A 67 -3.74 -1.46 17.93
N VAL A 68 -3.66 -1.96 16.69
CA VAL A 68 -4.33 -1.39 15.51
C VAL A 68 -5.59 -2.20 15.20
N SER A 69 -6.70 -1.51 14.97
CA SER A 69 -7.92 -2.14 14.50
C SER A 69 -7.88 -2.30 12.97
N ALA A 70 -7.96 -3.55 12.49
CA ALA A 70 -7.97 -3.83 11.05
C ALA A 70 -9.15 -3.16 10.33
N ASP A 71 -10.31 -3.10 10.97
CA ASP A 71 -11.52 -2.49 10.42
C ASP A 71 -11.37 -0.96 10.35
N ALA A 72 -10.93 -0.33 11.44
CA ALA A 72 -10.70 1.12 11.46
C ALA A 72 -9.59 1.54 10.49
N LEU A 73 -8.53 0.74 10.35
CA LEU A 73 -7.46 1.00 9.39
C LEU A 73 -7.97 0.86 7.95
N SER A 74 -8.82 -0.13 7.66
CA SER A 74 -9.41 -0.31 6.34
C SER A 74 -10.32 0.86 5.97
N PHE A 75 -11.15 1.31 6.90
CA PHE A 75 -11.98 2.51 6.70
C PHE A 75 -11.13 3.77 6.48
N ALA A 76 -10.12 3.97 7.33
CA ALA A 76 -9.24 5.13 7.24
C ALA A 76 -8.40 5.11 5.94
N TYR A 77 -8.02 3.93 5.46
CA TYR A 77 -7.38 3.72 4.18
C TYR A 77 -8.27 4.14 3.00
N GLU A 78 -9.54 3.73 2.99
CA GLU A 78 -10.48 4.14 1.94
C GLU A 78 -10.63 5.67 1.90
N LEU A 79 -10.72 6.32 3.06
CA LEU A 79 -10.80 7.77 3.15
C LEU A 79 -9.51 8.45 2.66
N ALA A 80 -8.35 7.98 3.11
CA ALA A 80 -7.07 8.59 2.79
C ALA A 80 -6.65 8.37 1.33
N SER A 81 -7.03 7.24 0.73
CA SER A 81 -6.65 6.89 -0.65
C SER A 81 -7.49 7.60 -1.71
N ALA A 82 -8.66 8.14 -1.36
CA ALA A 82 -9.64 8.68 -2.29
C ALA A 82 -9.10 9.77 -3.25
N ASP A 83 -8.16 10.60 -2.80
CA ASP A 83 -7.53 11.66 -3.60
C ASP A 83 -6.07 11.30 -3.96
N THR A 84 -5.83 10.03 -4.26
CA THR A 84 -4.48 9.53 -4.58
C THR A 84 -4.50 8.59 -5.78
N PRO A 85 -3.34 8.31 -6.42
CA PRO A 85 -3.25 7.28 -7.45
C PRO A 85 -3.61 5.86 -6.98
N LEU A 86 -3.73 5.66 -5.66
CA LEU A 86 -4.13 4.40 -5.03
C LEU A 86 -5.64 4.30 -4.80
N ALA A 87 -6.43 5.29 -5.22
CA ALA A 87 -7.89 5.21 -5.16
C ALA A 87 -8.42 3.97 -5.88
N GLY A 88 -9.33 3.23 -5.24
CA GLY A 88 -9.94 2.01 -5.79
C GLY A 88 -9.10 0.73 -5.63
N THR A 89 -7.90 0.82 -5.07
CA THR A 89 -7.09 -0.36 -4.72
C THR A 89 -7.61 -1.00 -3.43
N ARG A 90 -7.49 -2.33 -3.32
CA ARG A 90 -7.95 -3.06 -2.13
C ARG A 90 -6.84 -3.15 -1.07
N LEU A 91 -7.18 -2.90 0.19
CA LEU A 91 -6.33 -3.25 1.31
C LEU A 91 -6.68 -4.68 1.78
N VAL A 92 -5.75 -5.61 1.63
CA VAL A 92 -5.89 -7.01 2.08
C VAL A 92 -5.12 -7.16 3.38
N VAL A 93 -5.83 -7.49 4.46
CA VAL A 93 -5.25 -7.55 5.81
C VAL A 93 -5.10 -8.98 6.30
N GLU A 94 -3.91 -9.31 6.79
CA GLU A 94 -3.59 -10.56 7.49
C GLU A 94 -3.19 -10.28 8.94
N ALA A 95 -3.63 -11.12 9.87
CA ALA A 95 -3.18 -11.04 11.26
C ALA A 95 -1.90 -11.86 11.49
N ALA A 96 -0.98 -11.35 12.31
CA ALA A 96 0.23 -12.07 12.73
C ALA A 96 0.51 -11.93 14.23
N GLY A 97 1.21 -12.90 14.82
CA GLY A 97 1.64 -12.86 16.22
C GLY A 97 2.76 -11.87 16.53
N SER A 98 2.76 -10.68 15.91
CA SER A 98 3.77 -9.64 16.05
C SER A 98 3.19 -8.35 16.68
N ARG A 99 4.04 -7.34 16.86
CA ARG A 99 3.67 -5.97 17.27
C ARG A 99 3.77 -4.95 16.14
N GLU A 100 4.06 -5.41 14.93
CA GLU A 100 4.48 -4.56 13.82
C GLU A 100 3.44 -4.62 12.70
N LEU A 101 3.43 -3.58 11.86
CA LEU A 101 2.72 -3.57 10.59
C LEU A 101 3.74 -3.77 9.47
N GLU A 102 3.45 -4.67 8.55
CA GLU A 102 4.37 -5.05 7.49
C GLU A 102 3.63 -5.10 6.14
N ILE A 103 4.13 -4.38 5.14
CA ILE A 103 3.68 -4.53 3.76
C ILE A 103 4.32 -5.82 3.24
N ILE A 104 3.50 -6.83 2.98
CA ILE A 104 3.96 -8.16 2.58
C ILE A 104 3.82 -8.39 1.06
N GLY A 105 3.13 -7.51 0.35
CA GLY A 105 2.99 -7.59 -1.09
C GLY A 105 2.24 -6.42 -1.70
N LEU A 106 2.53 -6.14 -2.98
CA LEU A 106 1.81 -5.20 -3.82
C LEU A 106 1.35 -5.95 -5.08
N GLU A 107 0.04 -6.01 -5.32
CA GLU A 107 -0.51 -6.52 -6.57
C GLU A 107 -0.55 -5.39 -7.58
N VAL A 108 0.17 -5.54 -8.69
CA VAL A 108 0.19 -4.58 -9.79
C VAL A 108 -0.95 -4.91 -10.76
N GLU A 109 -1.57 -3.90 -11.36
CA GLU A 109 -2.40 -4.11 -12.54
C GLU A 109 -1.54 -4.64 -13.69
N ASP A 110 -1.86 -5.84 -14.15
CA ASP A 110 -1.38 -6.30 -15.45
C ASP A 110 -2.11 -5.47 -16.51
N ASP A 111 -1.35 -4.69 -17.28
CA ASP A 111 -1.87 -4.00 -18.45
C ASP A 111 -2.16 -5.08 -19.50
N ASP A 112 -3.41 -5.55 -19.56
CA ASP A 112 -3.92 -6.46 -20.60
C ASP A 112 -3.93 -5.82 -22.01
N ALA A 113 -3.04 -4.86 -22.29
CA ALA A 113 -2.82 -4.32 -23.62
C ALA A 113 -1.79 -5.12 -24.46
N THR A 114 -1.43 -6.34 -24.06
CA THR A 114 -0.51 -7.19 -24.84
C THR A 114 -1.11 -8.56 -25.20
N HIS A 115 -2.35 -8.63 -25.71
CA HIS A 115 -2.68 -9.62 -26.75
C HIS A 115 -3.97 -9.29 -27.54
N ALA A 116 -4.09 -8.08 -28.11
CA ALA A 116 -4.92 -7.99 -29.31
C ALA A 116 -4.17 -8.74 -30.43
N PRO A 117 -4.67 -9.86 -30.98
CA PRO A 117 -4.03 -10.49 -32.12
C PRO A 117 -3.92 -9.46 -33.25
N PRO A 118 -2.79 -9.40 -33.98
CA PRO A 118 -2.61 -8.45 -35.05
C PRO A 118 -3.77 -8.61 -36.03
N HIS A 119 -4.52 -7.53 -36.22
CA HIS A 119 -5.54 -7.43 -37.25
C HIS A 119 -4.86 -7.77 -38.58
N HIS A 120 -5.08 -8.98 -39.07
CA HIS A 120 -4.62 -9.41 -40.37
C HIS A 120 -5.50 -8.73 -41.41
N ARG A 121 -5.26 -7.43 -41.62
CA ARG A 121 -5.78 -6.76 -42.79
C ARG A 121 -4.90 -7.21 -43.95
N SER A 122 -5.42 -8.11 -44.78
CA SER A 122 -4.97 -8.13 -46.16
C SER A 122 -6.09 -8.37 -47.15
N PRO A 123 -5.93 -7.78 -48.35
CA PRO A 123 -6.99 -7.46 -49.29
C PRO A 123 -7.18 -8.58 -50.32
N ALA A 124 -8.33 -8.55 -50.99
CA ALA A 124 -8.57 -9.11 -52.31
C ALA A 124 -8.21 -10.60 -52.54
N GLN A 125 -9.23 -11.44 -52.67
CA GLN A 125 -9.22 -12.48 -53.70
C GLN A 125 -10.52 -12.42 -54.50
N SER A 126 -10.40 -11.79 -55.66
CA SER A 126 -11.16 -12.13 -56.86
C SER A 126 -10.81 -13.56 -57.27
N ALA A 127 -11.82 -14.44 -57.44
CA ALA A 127 -11.91 -15.43 -58.53
C ALA A 127 -13.02 -16.47 -58.26
N ALA A 128 -13.88 -16.65 -59.28
CA ALA A 128 -14.74 -17.80 -59.57
C ALA A 128 -15.86 -18.11 -58.53
N ARG A 129 -17.13 -18.23 -58.89
CA ARG A 129 -17.72 -18.78 -60.12
C ARG A 129 -19.20 -18.40 -60.17
#